data_AF-A0A8T5FE62-F1
#
_entry.id   AF-A0A8T5FE62-F1
#
_cell.length_a   1.000
_cell.length_b   1.000
_cell.length_c   1.000
_cell.angle_alpha   90.00
_cell.angle_beta   90.00
_cell.angle_gamma   90.00
#
_symmetry.space_group_name_H-M   'P 1'
#
loop_
_entity.id
_entity.type
_entity.pdbx_description
1 polymer ?
#
loop_
_entity_poly.entity_id
_entity_poly.type
_entity_poly.pdbx_seq_one_letter_code
_entity_poly.pdbx_strand_id
1 'polypeptide(L)'
;MFEPTSKDFWRAIILYGSNMSTYKMGLGHLLINYASTNSEKIPLRDLSEDFMGLYSEKVKANKPQSRRKTINGVEKGLTYVEQESRKIQQEGKNQEKAVDSVLKNSLEKMVLQKFHTLFKRQIPDPFYKLTDTHLILQKNMLELFSDKQNQVMDTEVMSRWDLLEFGFENITGEESIEIENNLEYVVKKRERSSISKLRPVLNGYQDGTCFYCGKELFDPIHVDHVIPYDAIQHNQIWNLVLAHEDCNLWKSNFLPQKHFVQKLINRNEFVLQSDLPLKEELRKVLGIIPKQREQMVWSQYGIAKDKGLTLWEGKESFTPAKDTLYKEMVDWKRDSFWERKFDKIQ
;
A
#
# COMPACT_ATOMS: atom_id res chain seq x y z
N MET A 1 -20.12 15.16 5.48
CA MET A 1 -18.76 15.51 5.91
C MET A 1 -18.14 14.21 6.36
N PHE A 2 -17.15 13.71 5.63
CA PHE A 2 -16.38 12.53 6.03
C PHE A 2 -15.83 12.69 7.44
N GLU A 3 -16.01 11.65 8.25
CA GLU A 3 -15.20 11.47 9.44
C GLU A 3 -14.43 10.16 9.26
N PRO A 4 -13.09 10.20 9.10
CA PRO A 4 -12.32 8.99 8.92
C PRO A 4 -12.45 8.06 10.13
N THR A 5 -12.66 6.80 9.84
CA THR A 5 -12.68 5.69 10.79
C THR A 5 -11.26 5.21 11.10
N SER A 6 -11.13 4.34 12.10
CA SER A 6 -9.86 3.68 12.43
C SER A 6 -9.33 2.85 11.25
N LYS A 7 -10.22 2.25 10.45
CA LYS A 7 -9.86 1.53 9.22
C LYS A 7 -9.21 2.46 8.19
N ASP A 8 -9.76 3.65 8.00
CA ASP A 8 -9.23 4.63 7.05
C ASP A 8 -7.84 5.10 7.46
N PHE A 9 -7.62 5.40 8.75
CA PHE A 9 -6.30 5.77 9.27
C PHE A 9 -5.29 4.65 9.14
N TRP A 10 -5.68 3.40 9.42
CA TRP A 10 -4.81 2.23 9.29
C TRP A 10 -4.29 2.09 7.86
N ARG A 11 -5.20 2.04 6.89
CA ARG A 11 -4.85 1.91 5.48
C ARG A 11 -4.03 3.09 5.00
N ALA A 12 -4.36 4.31 5.43
CA ALA A 12 -3.60 5.48 5.05
C ALA A 12 -2.15 5.45 5.58
N ILE A 13 -1.92 4.96 6.80
CA ILE A 13 -0.58 4.76 7.36
C ILE A 13 0.22 3.75 6.56
N ILE A 14 -0.37 2.60 6.23
CA ILE A 14 0.29 1.51 5.48
C ILE A 14 0.66 1.96 4.06
N LEU A 15 -0.25 2.68 3.39
CA LEU A 15 -0.09 3.02 1.98
C LEU A 15 0.70 4.29 1.73
N TYR A 16 0.45 5.34 2.52
CA TYR A 16 0.96 6.71 2.30
C TYR A 16 1.94 7.17 3.37
N GLY A 17 2.03 6.50 4.51
CA GLY A 17 3.04 6.82 5.50
C GLY A 17 4.44 6.64 4.91
N SER A 18 5.37 7.55 5.23
CA SER A 18 6.71 7.50 4.63
C SER A 18 7.48 6.24 5.05
N ASN A 19 8.21 5.63 4.10
CA ASN A 19 8.91 4.36 4.29
C ASN A 19 10.39 4.49 3.91
N MET A 20 11.25 4.61 4.92
CA MET A 20 12.71 4.50 4.75
C MET A 20 13.20 3.04 4.78
N SER A 21 12.44 2.18 5.44
CA SER A 21 12.65 0.74 5.55
C SER A 21 11.29 0.02 5.52
N THR A 22 11.31 -1.29 5.46
CA THR A 22 10.11 -2.14 5.55
C THR A 22 9.54 -2.23 6.97
N TYR A 23 10.15 -1.59 7.97
CA TYR A 23 9.78 -1.72 9.38
C TYR A 23 8.31 -1.43 9.67
N LYS A 24 7.69 -0.50 8.94
CA LYS A 24 6.26 -0.22 9.10
C LYS A 24 5.41 -1.43 8.72
N MET A 25 5.77 -2.17 7.68
CA MET A 25 5.04 -3.37 7.29
C MET A 25 5.26 -4.49 8.31
N GLY A 26 6.50 -4.64 8.81
CA GLY A 26 6.81 -5.55 9.91
C GLY A 26 5.99 -5.28 11.16
N LEU A 27 5.96 -4.03 11.62
CA LEU A 27 5.17 -3.67 12.80
C LEU A 27 3.67 -3.81 12.51
N GLY A 28 3.21 -3.39 11.32
CA GLY A 28 1.81 -3.50 10.91
C GLY A 28 1.30 -4.93 10.99
N HIS A 29 2.06 -5.89 10.44
CA HIS A 29 1.74 -7.31 10.51
C HIS A 29 1.66 -7.83 11.95
N LEU A 30 2.63 -7.48 12.81
CA LEU A 30 2.59 -7.87 14.22
C LEU A 30 1.40 -7.29 14.97
N LEU A 31 1.10 -6.00 14.77
CA LEU A 31 -0.04 -5.37 15.43
C LEU A 31 -1.35 -6.05 15.04
N ILE A 32 -1.53 -6.41 13.75
CA ILE A 32 -2.69 -7.20 13.29
C ILE A 32 -2.75 -8.54 14.02
N ASN A 33 -1.63 -9.27 14.05
CA ASN A 33 -1.56 -10.57 14.71
C ASN A 33 -1.94 -10.48 16.18
N TYR A 34 -1.33 -9.56 16.94
CA TYR A 34 -1.65 -9.37 18.36
C TYR A 34 -3.10 -8.96 18.58
N ALA A 35 -3.65 -8.06 17.75
CA ALA A 35 -5.05 -7.68 17.85
C ALA A 35 -5.99 -8.87 17.59
N SER A 36 -5.67 -9.69 16.57
CA SER A 36 -6.47 -10.87 16.22
C SER A 36 -6.43 -11.99 17.27
N THR A 37 -5.37 -12.05 18.07
CA THR A 37 -5.25 -12.97 19.21
C THR A 37 -5.67 -12.34 20.54
N ASN A 38 -6.23 -11.12 20.50
CA ASN A 38 -6.64 -10.34 21.67
C ASN A 38 -5.50 -10.11 22.70
N SER A 39 -4.26 -10.02 22.21
CA SER A 39 -3.08 -9.68 23.00
C SER A 39 -2.99 -8.16 23.16
N GLU A 40 -3.59 -7.61 24.21
CA GLU A 40 -3.64 -6.15 24.44
C GLU A 40 -2.29 -5.58 24.90
N LYS A 41 -1.58 -6.29 25.78
CA LYS A 41 -0.35 -5.81 26.43
C LYS A 41 0.83 -6.71 26.07
N ILE A 42 1.72 -6.21 25.24
CA ILE A 42 2.86 -6.94 24.69
C ILE A 42 4.15 -6.41 25.32
N PRO A 43 4.95 -7.25 26.01
CA PRO A 43 6.28 -6.86 26.45
C PRO A 43 7.15 -6.42 25.27
N LEU A 44 7.89 -5.32 25.41
CA LEU A 44 8.70 -4.78 24.31
C LEU A 44 9.81 -5.74 23.86
N ARG A 45 10.29 -6.59 24.77
CA ARG A 45 11.26 -7.63 24.45
C ARG A 45 10.64 -8.69 23.53
N ASP A 46 9.44 -9.17 23.85
CA ASP A 46 8.70 -10.15 23.04
C ASP A 46 8.36 -9.57 21.66
N LEU A 47 7.91 -8.31 21.61
CA LEU A 47 7.72 -7.57 20.36
C LEU A 47 8.99 -7.57 19.50
N SER A 48 10.16 -7.38 20.12
CA SER A 48 11.43 -7.37 19.40
C SER A 48 11.86 -8.76 18.92
N GLU A 49 11.57 -9.81 19.68
CA GLU A 49 11.81 -11.19 19.25
C GLU A 49 10.92 -11.55 18.05
N ASP A 50 9.63 -11.28 18.13
CA ASP A 50 8.67 -11.49 17.04
C ASP A 50 9.04 -10.67 15.81
N PHE A 51 9.41 -9.39 16.00
CA PHE A 51 9.87 -8.53 14.92
C PHE A 51 11.07 -9.13 14.24
N MET A 52 12.12 -9.52 14.97
CA MET A 52 13.28 -10.20 14.36
C MET A 52 12.90 -11.48 13.62
N GLY A 53 11.98 -12.27 14.19
CA GLY A 53 11.46 -13.50 13.57
C GLY A 53 10.92 -13.27 12.16
N LEU A 54 10.11 -12.21 11.96
CA LEU A 54 9.54 -11.87 10.65
C LEU A 54 10.60 -11.61 9.57
N TYR A 55 11.74 -11.04 9.97
CA TYR A 55 12.80 -10.68 9.04
C TYR A 55 13.76 -11.82 8.74
N SER A 56 13.78 -12.88 9.55
CA SER A 56 14.78 -13.96 9.44
C SER A 56 14.85 -14.56 8.04
N GLU A 57 13.72 -15.02 7.50
CA GLU A 57 13.68 -15.64 6.16
C GLU A 57 13.97 -14.63 5.04
N LYS A 58 13.47 -13.40 5.18
CA LYS A 58 13.73 -12.31 4.21
C LYS A 58 15.21 -11.95 4.14
N VAL A 59 15.88 -11.86 5.29
CA VAL A 59 17.32 -11.58 5.38
C VAL A 59 18.15 -12.77 4.87
N LYS A 60 17.76 -14.01 5.18
CA LYS A 60 18.39 -15.22 4.62
C LYS A 60 18.31 -15.27 3.09
N ALA A 61 17.17 -14.88 2.53
CA ALA A 61 16.96 -14.72 1.09
C ALA A 61 17.63 -13.46 0.50
N ASN A 62 18.42 -12.73 1.30
CA ASN A 62 19.10 -11.49 0.95
C ASN A 62 18.16 -10.35 0.45
N LYS A 63 16.87 -10.39 0.79
CA LYS A 63 15.91 -9.34 0.42
C LYS A 63 16.21 -8.04 1.16
N PRO A 64 16.39 -6.90 0.47
CA PRO A 64 16.73 -5.64 1.11
C PRO A 64 15.55 -5.06 1.89
N GLN A 65 15.83 -4.65 3.12
CA GLN A 65 14.81 -4.06 4.01
C GLN A 65 14.87 -2.52 4.06
N SER A 66 15.83 -1.94 3.36
CA SER A 66 15.92 -0.53 3.00
C SER A 66 16.76 -0.36 1.74
N ARG A 67 16.80 0.85 1.18
CA ARG A 67 17.67 1.17 0.04
C ARG A 67 19.14 0.91 0.39
N ARG A 68 19.76 -0.04 -0.32
CA ARG A 68 21.19 -0.36 -0.19
C ARG A 68 22.02 0.52 -1.12
N LYS A 69 23.28 0.77 -0.78
CA LYS A 69 24.27 1.44 -1.64
C LYS A 69 25.64 0.87 -1.38
N THR A 70 26.45 0.70 -2.41
CA THR A 70 27.87 0.36 -2.23
C THR A 70 28.71 1.62 -2.39
N ILE A 71 29.45 1.98 -1.34
CA ILE A 71 30.36 3.13 -1.35
C ILE A 71 31.75 2.60 -0.99
N ASN A 72 32.71 2.76 -1.90
CA ASN A 72 34.08 2.27 -1.74
C ASN A 72 34.17 0.78 -1.36
N GLY A 73 33.35 -0.06 -2.00
CA GLY A 73 33.29 -1.51 -1.72
C GLY A 73 32.56 -1.91 -0.44
N VAL A 74 32.04 -0.94 0.34
CA VAL A 74 31.29 -1.22 1.58
C VAL A 74 29.79 -1.03 1.33
N GLU A 75 29.01 -2.07 1.66
CA GLU A 75 27.55 -2.01 1.65
C GLU A 75 27.05 -1.08 2.77
N LYS A 76 26.27 -0.08 2.40
CA LYS A 76 25.62 0.90 3.26
C LYS A 76 24.11 0.80 3.10
N GLY A 77 23.38 1.23 4.13
CA GLY A 77 21.92 1.20 4.12
C GLY A 77 21.33 -0.14 4.49
N LEU A 78 22.07 -1.01 5.19
CA LEU A 78 21.49 -2.13 5.93
C LEU A 78 20.73 -1.59 7.14
N THR A 79 19.50 -2.07 7.31
CA THR A 79 18.72 -1.86 8.52
C THR A 79 19.40 -2.50 9.74
N TYR A 80 19.06 -2.05 10.95
CA TYR A 80 19.58 -2.65 12.17
C TYR A 80 19.17 -4.13 12.30
N VAL A 81 17.96 -4.50 11.86
CA VAL A 81 17.53 -5.92 11.84
C VAL A 81 18.40 -6.74 10.89
N GLU A 82 18.70 -6.24 9.69
CA GLU A 82 19.60 -6.93 8.76
C GLU A 82 21.01 -7.10 9.36
N GLN A 83 21.55 -6.05 9.99
CA GLN A 83 22.87 -6.09 10.61
C GLN A 83 22.95 -7.12 11.74
N GLU A 84 21.96 -7.14 12.65
CA GLU A 84 21.95 -8.06 13.78
C GLU A 84 21.69 -9.51 13.33
N SER A 85 20.78 -9.72 12.36
CA SER A 85 20.53 -11.05 11.78
C SER A 85 21.76 -11.64 11.11
N ARG A 86 22.53 -10.83 10.38
CA ARG A 86 23.79 -11.28 9.74
C ARG A 86 24.86 -11.62 10.78
N LYS A 87 25.00 -10.85 11.87
CA LYS A 87 25.94 -11.16 12.96
C LYS A 87 25.59 -12.47 13.67
N ILE A 88 24.30 -12.76 13.87
CA ILE A 88 23.88 -14.06 14.42
C ILE A 88 24.33 -15.19 13.51
N GLN A 89 24.09 -15.07 12.20
CA GLN A 89 24.43 -16.10 11.21
C GLN A 89 25.95 -16.31 11.05
N GLN A 90 26.74 -15.24 11.07
CA GLN A 90 28.18 -15.28 10.75
C GLN A 90 29.07 -15.47 11.98
N GLU A 91 28.71 -14.85 13.11
CA GLU A 91 29.57 -14.73 14.28
C GLU A 91 29.03 -15.51 15.49
N GLY A 92 27.89 -16.21 15.34
CA GLY A 92 27.23 -16.91 16.44
C GLY A 92 26.82 -15.96 17.57
N LYS A 93 26.54 -14.69 17.25
CA LYS A 93 26.24 -13.65 18.24
C LYS A 93 25.06 -14.07 19.13
N ASN A 94 25.16 -13.79 20.44
CA ASN A 94 24.08 -14.04 21.40
C ASN A 94 22.78 -13.36 20.93
N GLN A 95 21.75 -14.19 20.70
CA GLN A 95 20.41 -13.79 20.28
C GLN A 95 19.80 -12.73 21.19
N GLU A 96 20.04 -12.79 22.51
CA GLU A 96 19.54 -11.80 23.47
C GLU A 96 20.07 -10.40 23.20
N LYS A 97 21.39 -10.27 22.94
CA LYS A 97 22.00 -8.97 22.63
C LYS A 97 21.50 -8.39 21.31
N ALA A 98 21.13 -9.26 20.37
CA ALA A 98 20.56 -8.86 19.09
C ALA A 98 19.13 -8.34 19.28
N VAL A 99 18.33 -9.03 20.09
CA VAL A 99 16.97 -8.60 20.49
C VAL A 99 17.03 -7.20 21.14
N ASP A 100 17.91 -6.97 22.12
CA ASP A 100 18.04 -5.66 22.76
C ASP A 100 18.45 -4.55 21.77
N SER A 101 19.33 -4.88 20.83
CA SER A 101 19.76 -3.94 19.78
C SER A 101 18.64 -3.59 18.82
N VAL A 102 17.83 -4.58 18.42
CA VAL A 102 16.68 -4.37 17.52
C VAL A 102 15.59 -3.59 18.23
N LEU A 103 15.28 -3.90 19.49
CA LEU A 103 14.35 -3.14 20.30
C LEU A 103 14.74 -1.65 20.32
N LYS A 104 15.97 -1.37 20.73
CA LYS A 104 16.44 0.02 20.87
C LYS A 104 16.50 0.78 19.54
N ASN A 105 17.05 0.16 18.50
CA ASN A 105 17.42 0.88 17.28
C ASN A 105 16.40 0.76 16.15
N SER A 106 15.67 -0.35 16.05
CA SER A 106 14.65 -0.57 15.01
C SER A 106 13.25 -0.22 15.47
N LEU A 107 12.92 -0.55 16.72
CA LEU A 107 11.59 -0.33 17.27
C LEU A 107 11.51 1.06 17.91
N GLU A 108 12.12 1.27 19.07
CA GLU A 108 11.98 2.48 19.90
C GLU A 108 12.39 3.76 19.18
N LYS A 109 13.60 3.82 18.60
CA LYS A 109 14.10 5.02 17.91
C LYS A 109 13.53 5.24 16.51
N MET A 110 12.78 4.28 15.97
CA MET A 110 12.33 4.33 14.58
C MET A 110 10.83 4.04 14.47
N VAL A 111 10.44 2.79 14.21
CA VAL A 111 9.08 2.52 13.74
C VAL A 111 8.04 2.80 14.83
N LEU A 112 8.33 2.51 16.11
CA LEU A 112 7.38 2.74 17.19
C LEU A 112 7.04 4.22 17.39
N GLN A 113 7.98 5.13 17.12
CA GLN A 113 7.76 6.58 17.18
C GLN A 113 7.04 7.13 15.94
N LYS A 114 7.25 6.50 14.78
CA LYS A 114 6.87 7.06 13.47
C LYS A 114 5.68 6.37 12.82
N PHE A 115 5.22 5.24 13.35
CA PHE A 115 4.13 4.44 12.76
C PHE A 115 2.87 5.28 12.55
N HIS A 116 2.49 6.06 13.55
CA HIS A 116 1.31 6.93 13.56
C HIS A 116 1.48 8.25 12.78
N THR A 117 2.59 8.43 12.06
CA THR A 117 2.87 9.66 11.30
C THR A 117 2.40 9.56 9.85
N LEU A 118 1.62 10.55 9.45
CA LEU A 118 0.99 10.64 8.13
C LEU A 118 1.08 12.09 7.65
N PHE A 119 1.70 12.30 6.49
CA PHE A 119 2.02 13.65 5.96
C PHE A 119 2.65 14.60 6.99
N LYS A 120 3.59 14.08 7.79
CA LYS A 120 4.32 14.80 8.86
C LYS A 120 3.46 15.23 10.06
N ARG A 121 2.22 14.72 10.19
CA ARG A 121 1.35 14.92 11.35
C ARG A 121 1.07 13.57 12.03
N GLN A 122 0.82 13.58 13.33
CA GLN A 122 0.34 12.38 14.04
C GLN A 122 -1.15 12.21 13.76
N ILE A 123 -1.61 10.96 13.63
CA ILE A 123 -3.04 10.67 13.59
C ILE A 123 -3.69 11.00 14.95
N PRO A 124 -4.98 11.39 14.97
CA PRO A 124 -5.64 11.83 16.19
C PRO A 124 -5.88 10.69 17.20
N ASP A 125 -6.01 9.45 16.73
CA ASP A 125 -6.32 8.28 17.56
C ASP A 125 -5.29 7.15 17.31
N PRO A 126 -4.18 7.10 18.07
CA PRO A 126 -3.13 6.09 17.91
C PRO A 126 -3.62 4.65 18.14
N PHE A 127 -3.05 3.69 17.43
CA PHE A 127 -3.40 2.26 17.54
C PHE A 127 -2.76 1.56 18.75
N TYR A 128 -1.69 2.15 19.30
CA TYR A 128 -1.03 1.65 20.50
C TYR A 128 -0.44 2.80 21.31
N LYS A 129 -0.22 2.54 22.59
CA LYS A 129 0.60 3.37 23.50
C LYS A 129 1.82 2.58 23.96
N LEU A 130 2.85 3.30 24.34
CA LEU A 130 4.09 2.73 24.85
C LEU A 130 4.23 3.06 26.33
N THR A 131 4.76 2.10 27.07
CA THR A 131 5.35 2.29 28.39
C THR A 131 6.84 1.91 28.29
N ASP A 132 7.59 2.06 29.37
CA ASP A 132 9.01 1.68 29.39
C ASP A 132 9.26 0.18 29.11
N THR A 133 8.23 -0.66 29.26
CA THR A 133 8.36 -2.13 29.18
C THR A 133 7.36 -2.79 28.24
N HIS A 134 6.29 -2.11 27.84
CA HIS A 134 5.21 -2.71 27.03
C HIS A 134 4.69 -1.79 25.93
N LEU A 135 4.23 -2.43 24.85
CA LEU A 135 3.29 -1.89 23.87
C LEU A 135 1.88 -2.28 24.29
N ILE A 136 0.97 -1.31 24.37
CA ILE A 136 -0.42 -1.51 24.78
C ILE A 136 -1.33 -1.13 23.61
N LEU A 137 -1.95 -2.12 22.98
CA LEU A 137 -2.92 -1.89 21.91
C LEU A 137 -4.10 -1.07 22.45
N GLN A 138 -4.52 -0.09 21.66
CA GLN A 138 -5.70 0.69 21.98
C GLN A 138 -6.95 0.00 21.44
N LYS A 139 -8.11 0.37 22.00
CA LYS A 139 -9.41 -0.20 21.66
C LYS A 139 -9.70 -0.17 20.16
N ASN A 140 -9.37 0.94 19.51
CA ASN A 140 -9.53 1.12 18.05
C ASN A 140 -8.75 0.08 17.22
N MET A 141 -7.62 -0.41 17.69
CA MET A 141 -6.82 -1.45 17.03
C MET A 141 -7.41 -2.84 17.27
N LEU A 142 -7.79 -3.12 18.52
CA LEU A 142 -8.41 -4.38 18.91
C LEU A 142 -9.73 -4.61 18.16
N GLU A 143 -10.61 -3.60 18.14
CA GLU A 143 -11.90 -3.66 17.42
C GLU A 143 -11.72 -3.72 15.90
N LEU A 144 -10.67 -3.09 15.35
CA LEU A 144 -10.44 -3.12 13.92
C LEU A 144 -10.11 -4.55 13.42
N PHE A 145 -9.49 -5.38 14.24
CA PHE A 145 -9.04 -6.73 13.87
C PHE A 145 -9.64 -7.85 14.72
N SER A 146 -10.69 -7.56 15.50
CA SER A 146 -11.45 -8.58 16.25
C SER A 146 -12.23 -9.51 15.32
N ASP A 147 -12.69 -9.00 14.18
CA ASP A 147 -13.44 -9.76 13.17
C ASP A 147 -12.57 -10.16 11.98
N LYS A 148 -12.83 -11.37 11.45
CA LYS A 148 -12.09 -11.91 10.29
C LYS A 148 -12.22 -11.06 9.02
N GLN A 149 -13.24 -10.21 8.92
CA GLN A 149 -13.48 -9.37 7.74
C GLN A 149 -12.28 -8.48 7.40
N ASN A 150 -11.57 -7.99 8.41
CA ASN A 150 -10.45 -7.07 8.24
C ASN A 150 -9.09 -7.77 8.12
N GLN A 151 -9.02 -9.10 8.30
CA GLN A 151 -7.77 -9.88 8.14
C GLN A 151 -7.20 -9.80 6.72
N VAL A 152 -8.05 -9.54 5.71
CA VAL A 152 -7.57 -9.29 4.33
C VAL A 152 -6.61 -8.11 4.24
N MET A 153 -6.69 -7.14 5.17
CA MET A 153 -5.74 -6.03 5.23
C MET A 153 -4.32 -6.48 5.61
N ASP A 154 -4.15 -7.62 6.27
CA ASP A 154 -2.81 -8.19 6.47
C ASP A 154 -2.18 -8.61 5.13
N THR A 155 -2.99 -9.15 4.23
CA THR A 155 -2.55 -9.45 2.86
C THR A 155 -2.15 -8.16 2.12
N GLU A 156 -2.82 -7.03 2.37
CA GLU A 156 -2.41 -5.73 1.83
C GLU A 156 -1.06 -5.28 2.41
N VAL A 157 -0.85 -5.41 3.73
CA VAL A 157 0.42 -5.09 4.41
C VAL A 157 1.56 -5.92 3.83
N MET A 158 1.37 -7.23 3.69
CA MET A 158 2.39 -8.13 3.16
C MET A 158 2.66 -7.88 1.67
N SER A 159 1.62 -7.67 0.86
CA SER A 159 1.79 -7.31 -0.55
C SER A 159 2.54 -5.98 -0.72
N ARG A 160 2.30 -5.04 0.20
CA ARG A 160 3.03 -3.77 0.24
C ARG A 160 4.49 -3.98 0.63
N TRP A 161 4.78 -4.87 1.58
CA TRP A 161 6.15 -5.24 1.95
C TRP A 161 6.93 -5.75 0.73
N ASP A 162 6.37 -6.70 -0.02
CA ASP A 162 7.06 -7.29 -1.18
C ASP A 162 7.38 -6.22 -2.24
N LEU A 163 6.46 -5.27 -2.45
CA LEU A 163 6.72 -4.12 -3.33
C LEU A 163 7.82 -3.20 -2.78
N LEU A 164 7.89 -2.95 -1.47
CA LEU A 164 8.97 -2.16 -0.89
C LEU A 164 10.33 -2.83 -1.13
N GLU A 165 10.43 -4.14 -0.91
CA GLU A 165 11.64 -4.92 -1.16
C GLU A 165 12.07 -4.82 -2.62
N PHE A 166 11.16 -5.04 -3.57
CA PHE A 166 11.42 -4.84 -4.99
C PHE A 166 11.93 -3.41 -5.29
N GLY A 167 11.31 -2.38 -4.70
CA GLY A 167 11.73 -0.99 -4.87
C GLY A 167 13.11 -0.69 -4.27
N PHE A 168 13.54 -1.44 -3.25
CA PHE A 168 14.86 -1.31 -2.63
C PHE A 168 15.95 -2.10 -3.35
N GLU A 169 15.61 -3.21 -4.02
CA GLU A 169 16.50 -3.90 -4.97
C GLU A 169 16.79 -3.01 -6.19
N ASN A 170 15.78 -2.27 -6.67
CA ASN A 170 15.82 -1.53 -7.93
C ASN A 170 16.27 -0.08 -7.86
N ILE A 171 17.47 0.13 -7.33
CA ILE A 171 18.01 1.47 -7.08
C ILE A 171 18.19 2.29 -8.36
N THR A 172 18.51 1.66 -9.49
CA THR A 172 18.71 2.33 -10.79
C THR A 172 17.41 2.54 -11.57
N GLY A 173 16.28 1.98 -11.11
CA GLY A 173 15.00 2.05 -11.82
C GLY A 173 15.00 1.31 -13.16
N GLU A 174 15.96 0.43 -13.38
CA GLU A 174 16.15 -0.31 -14.63
C GLU A 174 15.17 -1.48 -14.83
N GLU A 175 14.70 -2.06 -13.74
CA GLU A 175 13.63 -3.05 -13.77
C GLU A 175 12.27 -2.36 -13.84
N SER A 176 11.35 -3.00 -14.56
CA SER A 176 9.96 -2.58 -14.66
C SER A 176 9.04 -3.62 -14.02
N ILE A 177 7.92 -3.14 -13.52
CA ILE A 177 6.83 -3.97 -13.03
C ILE A 177 5.88 -4.24 -14.19
N GLU A 178 5.59 -5.52 -14.45
CA GLU A 178 4.55 -5.92 -15.38
C GLU A 178 3.47 -6.74 -14.67
N ILE A 179 2.30 -6.83 -15.29
CA ILE A 179 1.18 -7.63 -14.80
C ILE A 179 1.06 -8.86 -15.68
N GLU A 180 0.97 -10.04 -15.07
CA GLU A 180 0.76 -11.29 -15.79
C GLU A 180 -0.55 -11.30 -16.59
N ASN A 181 -0.63 -12.16 -17.61
CA ASN A 181 -1.80 -12.25 -18.48
C ASN A 181 -3.08 -12.68 -17.74
N ASN A 182 -2.97 -13.42 -16.65
CA ASN A 182 -4.11 -13.78 -15.78
C ASN A 182 -4.56 -12.64 -14.86
N LEU A 183 -3.84 -11.51 -14.83
CA LEU A 183 -4.08 -10.37 -13.94
C LEU A 183 -4.03 -10.73 -12.44
N GLU A 184 -3.34 -11.81 -12.07
CA GLU A 184 -3.26 -12.24 -10.67
C GLU A 184 -1.99 -11.74 -9.99
N TYR A 185 -0.91 -11.59 -10.75
CA TYR A 185 0.40 -11.31 -10.20
C TYR A 185 1.07 -10.09 -10.83
N VAL A 186 1.79 -9.39 -9.96
CA VAL A 186 2.75 -8.36 -10.28
C VAL A 186 4.10 -9.06 -10.44
N VAL A 187 4.77 -8.93 -11.58
CA VAL A 187 6.03 -9.63 -11.89
C VAL A 187 7.16 -8.67 -12.21
N LYS A 188 8.37 -9.15 -11.94
CA LYS A 188 9.63 -8.50 -12.33
C LYS A 188 9.97 -8.88 -13.76
N LYS A 189 10.21 -7.89 -14.64
CA LYS A 189 10.41 -8.14 -16.09
C LYS A 189 11.74 -8.84 -16.41
N ARG A 190 12.85 -8.40 -15.80
CA ARG A 190 14.20 -8.89 -16.13
C ARG A 190 14.48 -10.30 -15.61
N GLU A 191 13.82 -10.66 -14.51
CA GLU A 191 13.87 -11.99 -13.91
C GLU A 191 12.42 -12.46 -13.75
N ARG A 192 11.96 -13.39 -14.60
CA ARG A 192 10.57 -13.85 -14.61
C ARG A 192 10.21 -14.49 -13.26
N SER A 193 9.73 -13.66 -12.34
CA SER A 193 9.43 -14.00 -10.96
C SER A 193 8.28 -13.13 -10.46
N SER A 194 7.38 -13.77 -9.71
CA SER A 194 6.27 -13.08 -9.05
C SER A 194 6.79 -12.23 -7.90
N ILE A 195 6.35 -10.98 -7.84
CA ILE A 195 6.66 -10.02 -6.78
C ILE A 195 5.54 -10.05 -5.74
N SER A 196 4.28 -9.94 -6.17
CA SER A 196 3.14 -9.80 -5.27
C SER A 196 1.82 -10.11 -5.97
N LYS A 197 0.74 -10.31 -5.20
CA LYS A 197 -0.62 -10.46 -5.75
C LYS A 197 -1.17 -9.09 -6.15
N LEU A 198 -1.81 -9.01 -7.33
CA LEU A 198 -2.32 -7.75 -7.86
C LEU A 198 -3.53 -7.23 -7.06
N ARG A 199 -4.47 -8.10 -6.67
CA ARG A 199 -5.71 -7.67 -5.99
C ARG A 199 -5.44 -6.91 -4.69
N PRO A 200 -4.65 -7.42 -3.72
CA PRO A 200 -4.37 -6.67 -2.49
C PRO A 200 -3.67 -5.34 -2.75
N VAL A 201 -2.78 -5.28 -3.75
CA VAL A 201 -2.11 -4.05 -4.17
C VAL A 201 -3.13 -3.02 -4.65
N LEU A 202 -4.02 -3.39 -5.58
CA LEU A 202 -5.07 -2.48 -6.06
C LEU A 202 -6.08 -2.13 -4.97
N ASN A 203 -6.37 -3.05 -4.06
CA ASN A 203 -7.35 -2.86 -3.01
C ASN A 203 -6.96 -1.73 -2.06
N GLY A 204 -5.67 -1.66 -1.70
CA GLY A 204 -5.14 -0.55 -0.91
C GLY A 204 -5.46 0.82 -1.55
N TYR A 205 -5.41 0.93 -2.87
CA TYR A 205 -5.67 2.20 -3.58
C TYR A 205 -7.13 2.46 -3.93
N GLN A 206 -8.02 1.50 -3.64
CA GLN A 206 -9.46 1.60 -3.86
C GLN A 206 -10.29 1.53 -2.57
N ASP A 207 -9.60 1.44 -1.44
CA ASP A 207 -10.20 1.37 -0.13
C ASP A 207 -11.27 0.27 -0.01
N GLY A 208 -11.07 -0.89 -0.65
CA GLY A 208 -12.03 -1.98 -0.55
C GLY A 208 -13.35 -1.71 -1.26
N THR A 209 -13.41 -0.71 -2.14
CA THR A 209 -14.62 -0.36 -2.89
C THR A 209 -14.50 -0.66 -4.38
N CYS A 210 -15.61 -1.06 -4.98
CA CYS A 210 -15.71 -1.31 -6.40
C CYS A 210 -15.56 0.00 -7.17
N PHE A 211 -14.67 0.01 -8.17
CA PHE A 211 -14.37 1.20 -8.95
C PHE A 211 -15.61 1.78 -9.65
N TYR A 212 -16.54 0.93 -10.08
CA TYR A 212 -17.69 1.35 -10.88
C TYR A 212 -18.93 1.72 -10.07
N CYS A 213 -19.23 1.00 -8.99
CA CYS A 213 -20.45 1.24 -8.23
C CYS A 213 -20.22 1.94 -6.89
N GLY A 214 -18.97 2.03 -6.43
CA GLY A 214 -18.59 2.67 -5.16
C GLY A 214 -19.00 1.90 -3.90
N LYS A 215 -19.57 0.69 -4.03
CA LYS A 215 -19.93 -0.16 -2.89
C LYS A 215 -18.74 -1.01 -2.45
N GLU A 216 -18.77 -1.50 -1.21
CA GLU A 216 -17.78 -2.43 -0.68
C GLU A 216 -17.63 -3.67 -1.57
N LEU A 217 -16.38 -4.08 -1.81
CA LEU A 217 -16.02 -5.28 -2.56
C LEU A 217 -16.29 -6.51 -1.72
N PHE A 218 -16.80 -7.55 -2.37
CA PHE A 218 -16.97 -8.89 -1.84
C PHE A 218 -16.59 -9.88 -2.93
N ASP A 219 -16.18 -11.08 -2.54
CA ASP A 219 -15.81 -12.11 -3.50
C ASP A 219 -17.03 -12.62 -4.29
N PRO A 220 -16.87 -12.92 -5.60
CA PRO A 220 -15.63 -12.82 -6.36
C PRO A 220 -15.28 -11.36 -6.79
N ILE A 221 -14.03 -10.95 -6.54
CA ILE A 221 -13.48 -9.66 -6.98
C ILE A 221 -12.76 -9.81 -8.32
N HIS A 222 -13.16 -9.01 -9.31
CA HIS A 222 -12.56 -8.98 -10.64
C HIS A 222 -11.55 -7.84 -10.77
N VAL A 223 -10.48 -8.08 -11.52
CA VAL A 223 -9.57 -7.03 -12.02
C VAL A 223 -10.04 -6.68 -13.42
N ASP A 224 -10.25 -5.39 -13.69
CA ASP A 224 -10.77 -4.89 -14.95
C ASP A 224 -9.86 -3.82 -15.56
N HIS A 225 -9.87 -3.74 -16.89
CA HIS A 225 -9.26 -2.66 -17.67
C HIS A 225 -10.30 -1.57 -17.90
N VAL A 226 -10.11 -0.40 -17.27
CA VAL A 226 -11.05 0.73 -17.45
C VAL A 226 -11.17 1.09 -18.92
N ILE A 227 -10.03 1.35 -19.57
CA ILE A 227 -9.95 1.44 -21.03
C ILE A 227 -9.77 0.01 -21.57
N PRO A 228 -10.67 -0.50 -22.43
CA PRO A 228 -10.68 -1.91 -22.84
C PRO A 228 -9.35 -2.43 -23.39
N TYR A 229 -8.96 -3.65 -22.99
CA TYR A 229 -7.75 -4.31 -23.50
C TYR A 229 -7.78 -4.45 -25.03
N ASP A 230 -8.93 -4.78 -25.62
CA ASP A 230 -9.13 -4.86 -27.08
C ASP A 230 -8.74 -3.56 -27.81
N ALA A 231 -8.77 -2.43 -27.11
CA ALA A 231 -8.35 -1.15 -27.64
C ALA A 231 -6.84 -0.91 -27.55
N ILE A 232 -6.24 -1.09 -26.37
CA ILE A 232 -4.90 -0.57 -26.06
C ILE A 232 -3.83 -1.67 -25.88
N GLN A 233 -4.24 -2.94 -25.79
CA GLN A 233 -3.40 -4.14 -25.82
C GLN A 233 -2.27 -4.18 -24.77
N HIS A 234 -2.54 -3.75 -23.53
CA HIS A 234 -1.57 -3.85 -22.44
C HIS A 234 -2.21 -4.09 -21.06
N ASN A 235 -1.44 -4.67 -20.14
CA ASN A 235 -1.85 -4.89 -18.74
C ASN A 235 -1.19 -3.90 -17.76
N GLN A 236 -0.93 -2.67 -18.20
CA GLN A 236 -0.30 -1.67 -17.34
C GLN A 236 -1.21 -1.28 -16.17
N ILE A 237 -0.66 -1.34 -14.95
CA ILE A 237 -1.39 -1.16 -13.68
C ILE A 237 -2.16 0.15 -13.55
N TRP A 238 -1.75 1.21 -14.27
CA TRP A 238 -2.45 2.49 -14.27
C TRP A 238 -3.88 2.38 -14.81
N ASN A 239 -4.17 1.37 -15.64
CA ASN A 239 -5.46 1.13 -16.25
C ASN A 239 -6.26 0.00 -15.56
N LEU A 240 -5.68 -0.67 -14.56
CA LEU A 240 -6.31 -1.77 -13.85
C LEU A 240 -6.99 -1.29 -12.58
N VAL A 241 -8.20 -1.82 -12.34
CA VAL A 241 -9.05 -1.51 -11.18
C VAL A 241 -9.73 -2.77 -10.65
N LEU A 242 -10.16 -2.74 -9.39
CA LEU A 242 -11.03 -3.77 -8.80
C LEU A 242 -12.50 -3.43 -8.99
N ALA A 243 -13.29 -4.43 -9.33
CA ALA A 243 -14.73 -4.35 -9.49
C ALA A 243 -15.43 -5.62 -8.99
N HIS A 244 -16.72 -5.49 -8.66
CA HIS A 244 -17.59 -6.67 -8.55
C HIS A 244 -17.66 -7.39 -9.90
N GLU A 245 -17.82 -8.71 -9.87
CA GLU A 245 -18.09 -9.52 -11.06
C GLU A 245 -19.19 -8.91 -11.95
N ASP A 246 -20.38 -8.64 -11.40
CA ASP A 246 -21.49 -8.06 -12.16
C ASP A 246 -21.15 -6.72 -12.80
N CYS A 247 -20.39 -5.86 -12.09
CA CYS A 247 -20.01 -4.55 -12.62
C CYS A 247 -19.02 -4.69 -13.77
N ASN A 248 -18.04 -5.59 -13.61
CA ASN A 248 -17.07 -5.92 -14.65
C ASN A 248 -17.73 -6.54 -15.88
N LEU A 249 -18.60 -7.53 -15.70
CA LEU A 249 -19.32 -8.20 -16.79
C LEU A 249 -20.25 -7.23 -17.52
N TRP A 250 -20.87 -6.30 -16.79
CA TRP A 250 -21.74 -5.29 -17.39
C TRP A 250 -20.96 -4.22 -18.17
N LYS A 251 -19.77 -3.82 -17.68
CA LYS A 251 -18.87 -2.95 -18.47
C LYS A 251 -18.31 -3.70 -19.68
N SER A 252 -17.95 -4.97 -19.51
CA SER A 252 -17.34 -5.80 -20.56
C SER A 252 -16.17 -5.05 -21.24
N ASN A 253 -16.04 -5.21 -22.55
CA ASN A 253 -15.10 -4.46 -23.39
C ASN A 253 -15.66 -3.12 -23.91
N PHE A 254 -16.73 -2.60 -23.32
CA PHE A 254 -17.30 -1.31 -23.73
C PHE A 254 -16.44 -0.12 -23.30
N LEU A 255 -16.56 0.97 -24.07
CA LEU A 255 -15.88 2.24 -23.81
C LEU A 255 -16.54 2.92 -22.60
N PRO A 256 -15.83 3.17 -21.50
CA PRO A 256 -16.44 3.81 -20.34
C PRO A 256 -16.73 5.30 -20.61
N GLN A 257 -17.74 5.88 -19.98
CA GLN A 257 -17.90 7.33 -20.00
C GLN A 257 -16.67 8.07 -19.44
N LYS A 258 -16.45 9.29 -19.97
CA LYS A 258 -15.33 10.18 -19.60
C LYS A 258 -15.15 10.36 -18.09
N HIS A 259 -16.22 10.33 -17.32
CA HIS A 259 -16.14 10.54 -15.89
C HIS A 259 -15.44 9.38 -15.14
N PHE A 260 -15.53 8.14 -15.63
CA PHE A 260 -14.75 7.01 -15.12
C PHE A 260 -13.26 7.15 -15.47
N VAL A 261 -12.95 7.71 -16.64
CA VAL A 261 -11.58 8.02 -17.05
C VAL A 261 -10.99 9.11 -16.15
N GLN A 262 -11.76 10.15 -15.82
CA GLN A 262 -11.33 11.15 -14.85
C GLN A 262 -11.10 10.53 -13.47
N LYS A 263 -11.96 9.62 -13.01
CA LYS A 263 -11.77 8.87 -11.75
C LYS A 263 -10.48 8.03 -11.79
N LEU A 264 -10.15 7.42 -12.94
CA LEU A 264 -8.90 6.70 -13.12
C LEU A 264 -7.69 7.63 -12.97
N ILE A 265 -7.74 8.82 -13.59
CA ILE A 265 -6.67 9.83 -13.53
C ILE A 265 -6.42 10.25 -12.09
N ASN A 266 -7.43 10.71 -11.33
CA ASN A 266 -7.14 11.17 -9.98
C ASN A 266 -6.79 10.02 -9.01
N ARG A 267 -7.18 8.77 -9.30
CA ARG A 267 -6.68 7.58 -8.59
C ARG A 267 -5.18 7.42 -8.82
N ASN A 268 -4.74 7.49 -10.08
CA ASN A 268 -3.32 7.38 -10.41
C ASN A 268 -2.49 8.51 -9.77
N GLU A 269 -3.00 9.74 -9.76
CA GLU A 269 -2.38 10.86 -9.03
C GLU A 269 -2.30 10.63 -7.52
N PHE A 270 -3.29 9.92 -6.96
CA PHE A 270 -3.28 9.55 -5.55
C PHE A 270 -2.19 8.51 -5.24
N VAL A 271 -2.07 7.45 -6.06
CA VAL A 271 -1.03 6.42 -5.92
C VAL A 271 0.38 7.03 -5.96
N LEU A 272 0.59 8.04 -6.80
CA LEU A 272 1.89 8.74 -6.95
C LEU A 272 2.35 9.49 -5.69
N GLN A 273 1.48 9.68 -4.69
CA GLN A 273 1.85 10.22 -3.39
C GLN A 273 2.41 9.16 -2.43
N SER A 274 2.22 7.87 -2.72
CA SER A 274 2.78 6.79 -1.89
C SER A 274 4.30 6.69 -2.06
N ASP A 275 5.01 6.28 -1.01
CA ASP A 275 6.45 6.02 -1.10
C ASP A 275 6.69 4.62 -1.72
N LEU A 276 7.44 4.55 -2.85
CA LEU A 276 8.02 3.34 -3.49
C LEU A 276 7.13 2.56 -4.51
N PRO A 277 7.69 1.51 -5.17
CA PRO A 277 8.02 1.42 -6.61
C PRO A 277 6.88 1.72 -7.58
N LEU A 278 5.63 1.48 -7.21
CA LEU A 278 4.48 1.72 -8.07
C LEU A 278 4.42 3.18 -8.56
N LYS A 279 4.82 4.12 -7.71
CA LYS A 279 5.00 5.52 -8.08
C LYS A 279 6.00 5.72 -9.22
N GLU A 280 7.14 5.03 -9.19
CA GLU A 280 8.16 5.16 -10.23
C GLU A 280 7.70 4.49 -11.52
N GLU A 281 6.99 3.37 -11.45
CA GLU A 281 6.39 2.73 -12.62
C GLU A 281 5.31 3.60 -13.28
N LEU A 282 4.43 4.19 -12.48
CA LEU A 282 3.45 5.15 -12.97
C LEU A 282 4.12 6.37 -13.62
N ARG A 283 5.22 6.89 -13.05
CA ARG A 283 5.99 7.99 -13.64
C ARG A 283 6.66 7.62 -14.95
N LYS A 284 7.24 6.42 -15.05
CA LYS A 284 7.86 5.91 -16.28
C LYS A 284 6.85 5.81 -17.42
N VAL A 285 5.64 5.33 -17.12
CA VAL A 285 4.61 5.06 -18.14
C VAL A 285 3.77 6.30 -18.47
N LEU A 286 3.32 7.05 -17.46
CA LEU A 286 2.40 8.18 -17.66
C LEU A 286 3.13 9.52 -17.80
N GLY A 287 4.35 9.66 -17.26
CA GLY A 287 5.13 10.89 -17.28
C GLY A 287 5.38 11.53 -15.90
N ILE A 288 6.26 12.51 -15.88
CA ILE A 288 6.83 13.09 -14.66
C ILE A 288 5.98 14.21 -14.05
N ILE A 289 5.21 14.94 -14.87
CA ILE A 289 4.32 16.02 -14.40
C ILE A 289 2.83 15.65 -14.57
N PRO A 290 1.93 16.15 -13.69
CA PRO A 290 0.50 15.80 -13.72
C PRO A 290 -0.15 15.96 -15.09
N LYS A 291 0.15 17.06 -15.80
CA LYS A 291 -0.40 17.34 -17.13
C LYS A 291 -0.04 16.27 -18.17
N GLN A 292 1.19 15.76 -18.15
CA GLN A 292 1.61 14.69 -19.06
C GLN A 292 0.85 13.40 -18.80
N ARG A 293 0.65 13.07 -17.52
CA ARG A 293 -0.06 11.85 -17.10
C ARG A 293 -1.52 11.87 -17.50
N GLU A 294 -2.19 12.99 -17.25
CA GLU A 294 -3.55 13.21 -17.71
C GLU A 294 -3.65 13.10 -19.25
N GLN A 295 -2.76 13.77 -19.99
CA GLN A 295 -2.72 13.72 -21.44
C GLN A 295 -2.51 12.29 -21.97
N MET A 296 -1.64 11.50 -21.34
CA MET A 296 -1.40 10.12 -21.71
C MET A 296 -2.68 9.30 -21.58
N VAL A 297 -3.35 9.34 -20.42
CA VAL A 297 -4.60 8.58 -20.19
C VAL A 297 -5.68 8.99 -21.19
N TRP A 298 -5.84 10.29 -21.47
CA TRP A 298 -6.80 10.76 -22.47
C TRP A 298 -6.43 10.35 -23.90
N SER A 299 -5.14 10.26 -24.22
CA SER A 299 -4.66 9.77 -25.53
C SER A 299 -5.03 8.30 -25.72
N GLN A 300 -4.82 7.45 -24.72
CA GLN A 300 -5.22 6.04 -24.76
C GLN A 300 -6.73 5.87 -24.87
N TYR A 301 -7.49 6.71 -24.16
CA TYR A 301 -8.94 6.75 -24.31
C TYR A 301 -9.38 7.17 -25.73
N GLY A 302 -8.66 8.11 -26.35
CA GLY A 302 -8.87 8.50 -27.76
C GLY A 302 -8.71 7.33 -28.72
N ILE A 303 -7.65 6.53 -28.57
CA ILE A 303 -7.43 5.30 -29.37
C ILE A 303 -8.62 4.34 -29.24
N ALA A 304 -9.14 4.13 -28.03
CA ALA A 304 -10.29 3.27 -27.79
C ALA A 304 -11.59 3.83 -28.41
N LYS A 305 -11.77 5.15 -28.37
CA LYS A 305 -12.90 5.82 -29.00
C LYS A 305 -12.88 5.66 -30.53
N ASP A 306 -11.72 5.82 -31.14
CA ASP A 306 -11.56 5.75 -32.60
C ASP A 306 -11.77 4.33 -33.16
N LYS A 307 -11.68 3.30 -32.31
CA LYS A 307 -12.04 1.91 -32.63
C LYS A 307 -13.56 1.65 -32.70
N GLY A 308 -14.41 2.64 -32.39
CA GLY A 308 -15.87 2.51 -32.54
C GLY A 308 -16.52 1.56 -31.53
N LEU A 309 -15.91 1.38 -30.35
CA LEU A 309 -16.48 0.57 -29.27
C LEU A 309 -17.81 1.17 -28.77
N THR A 310 -18.76 0.32 -28.39
CA THR A 310 -20.03 0.74 -27.78
C THR A 310 -19.75 1.50 -26.48
N LEU A 311 -20.43 2.64 -26.28
CA LEU A 311 -20.32 3.45 -25.07
C LEU A 311 -21.09 2.76 -23.92
N TRP A 312 -20.43 2.64 -22.77
CA TRP A 312 -21.02 2.19 -21.53
C TRP A 312 -21.22 3.37 -20.58
N GLU A 313 -22.48 3.56 -20.19
CA GLU A 313 -22.92 4.75 -19.45
C GLU A 313 -22.74 4.62 -17.94
N GLY A 314 -22.55 3.40 -17.43
CA GLY A 314 -22.59 3.13 -15.98
C GLY A 314 -24.02 3.14 -15.44
N LYS A 315 -24.18 2.85 -14.14
CA LYS A 315 -25.52 2.88 -13.50
C LYS A 315 -25.94 4.33 -13.39
N GLU A 316 -27.16 4.68 -13.81
CA GLU A 316 -27.73 6.04 -13.65
C GLU A 316 -27.63 6.56 -12.20
N SER A 317 -27.68 5.65 -11.22
CA SER A 317 -27.54 5.98 -9.80
C SER A 317 -26.13 6.40 -9.39
N PHE A 318 -25.10 5.97 -10.13
CA PHE A 318 -23.69 6.26 -9.86
C PHE A 318 -23.28 7.54 -10.58
N THR A 319 -22.88 8.54 -9.82
CA THR A 319 -22.19 9.71 -10.34
C THR A 319 -20.88 9.86 -9.56
N PRO A 320 -19.77 10.28 -10.20
CA PRO A 320 -18.56 10.64 -9.45
C PRO A 320 -18.82 11.73 -8.40
N ALA A 321 -19.92 12.47 -8.55
CA ALA A 321 -20.36 13.44 -7.56
C ALA A 321 -20.82 12.81 -6.24
N LYS A 322 -21.33 11.57 -6.26
CA LYS A 322 -21.79 10.76 -5.12
C LYS A 322 -20.73 9.80 -4.58
N ASP A 323 -19.59 9.68 -5.24
CA ASP A 323 -18.40 8.98 -4.72
C ASP A 323 -17.72 9.88 -3.68
N THR A 324 -18.37 10.00 -2.51
CA THR A 324 -17.94 10.88 -1.41
C THR A 324 -16.57 10.49 -0.91
N LEU A 325 -16.30 9.19 -0.78
CA LEU A 325 -15.02 8.65 -0.33
C LEU A 325 -13.86 9.13 -1.19
N TYR A 326 -14.00 9.10 -2.52
CA TYR A 326 -12.96 9.53 -3.44
C TYR A 326 -12.73 11.05 -3.42
N LYS A 327 -13.81 11.85 -3.33
CA LYS A 327 -13.69 13.30 -3.14
C LYS A 327 -13.08 13.66 -1.80
N GLU A 328 -13.47 12.96 -0.75
CA GLU A 328 -13.06 13.22 0.63
C GLU A 328 -11.62 12.75 0.87
N MET A 329 -11.16 11.68 0.21
CA MET A 329 -9.75 11.26 0.16
C MET A 329 -8.85 12.28 -0.56
N VAL A 330 -9.39 13.00 -1.55
CA VAL A 330 -8.74 14.16 -2.19
C VAL A 330 -8.77 15.38 -1.27
N ASP A 331 -9.88 15.65 -0.58
CA ASP A 331 -10.03 16.77 0.36
C ASP A 331 -9.28 16.58 1.70
N TRP A 332 -9.05 15.34 2.13
CA TRP A 332 -8.27 14.97 3.32
C TRP A 332 -6.81 15.48 3.25
N LYS A 333 -6.34 15.80 2.04
CA LYS A 333 -5.04 16.43 1.78
C LYS A 333 -5.03 17.95 1.95
N ARG A 334 -6.20 18.60 2.08
CA ARG A 334 -6.28 20.05 2.27
C ARG A 334 -6.11 20.35 3.76
N ASP A 335 -5.37 21.40 4.09
CA ASP A 335 -5.15 21.81 5.49
C ASP A 335 -6.46 21.96 6.27
N SER A 336 -7.53 22.38 5.59
CA SER A 336 -8.87 22.52 6.15
C SER A 336 -9.50 21.23 6.69
N PHE A 337 -9.06 20.04 6.26
CA PHE A 337 -9.51 18.79 6.87
C PHE A 337 -8.90 18.62 8.27
N TRP A 338 -7.61 18.88 8.39
CA TRP A 338 -6.86 18.71 9.63
C TRP A 338 -7.21 19.79 10.66
N GLU A 339 -7.33 21.05 10.23
CA GLU A 339 -7.76 22.18 11.09
C GLU A 339 -9.09 21.86 11.80
N ARG A 340 -10.09 21.35 11.07
CA ARG A 340 -11.43 21.04 11.61
C ARG A 340 -11.48 19.93 12.66
N LYS A 341 -10.51 19.00 12.68
CA LYS A 341 -10.48 17.87 13.66
C LYS A 341 -9.60 18.17 14.87
N PHE A 342 -8.57 19.01 14.74
CA PHE A 342 -7.75 19.42 15.88
C PHE A 342 -8.42 20.49 16.75
N ASP A 343 -9.33 21.32 16.20
CA ASP A 343 -10.11 22.29 16.98
C ASP A 343 -11.14 21.65 17.92
N LYS A 344 -11.44 20.34 17.77
CA LYS A 344 -12.38 19.60 18.63
C LYS A 344 -11.71 18.88 19.80
N ILE A 345 -10.40 19.01 19.95
CA ILE A 345 -9.63 18.46 21.09
C ILE A 345 -8.99 19.66 21.80
N GLN A 346 -9.80 20.41 22.54
CA GLN A 346 -9.34 21.32 23.59
C GLN A 346 -9.80 20.81 24.94
#